data_AF-A0A2E1KM67-F1
#
_entry.id   AF-A0A2E1KM67-F1
#
_cell.length_a   1.000
_cell.length_b   1.000
_cell.length_c   1.000
_cell.angle_alpha   90.00
_cell.angle_beta   90.00
_cell.angle_gamma   90.00
#
_symmetry.space_group_name_H-M   'P 1'
#
loop_
_entity.id
_entity.type
_entity.pdbx_description
1 polymer ?
#
loop_
_entity_poly.entity_id
_entity_poly.type
_entity_poly.pdbx_seq_one_letter_code
_entity_poly.pdbx_strand_id
1 'polypeptide(L)'
;MPLRWDVGMGAVVMMIVTGAFLTAGATVLFPRQEAVGGSWELLTKQASIWRQIHQALVPVYYVMVLMALWGTLASVPEAIARVAHDFLSAIWPRFERFPIRRLQGLIVSWFFATSVVWTWSGVTFDLLTQTGAFLTVSLGLLVVFSCVLYLNMTLPHRYRPRWWVTAGGVVSAVVLLLCTLGGAVGLARKIFAALGE
;
A
#
# COMPACT_ATOMS: atom_id res chain seq x y z
N MET A 1 -12.84 15.05 -18.87
CA MET A 1 -13.79 15.28 -17.75
C MET A 1 -14.19 14.01 -17.00
N PRO A 2 -14.43 12.82 -17.59
CA PRO A 2 -14.85 11.63 -16.82
C PRO A 2 -13.80 11.17 -15.80
N LEU A 3 -12.52 11.16 -16.19
CA LEU A 3 -11.41 10.69 -15.34
C LEU A 3 -11.31 11.40 -13.98
N ARG A 4 -11.57 12.71 -13.92
CA ARG A 4 -11.52 13.46 -12.65
C ARG A 4 -12.62 13.04 -11.69
N TRP A 5 -13.78 12.71 -12.23
CA TRP A 5 -14.93 12.28 -11.45
C TRP A 5 -14.73 10.84 -10.96
N ASP A 6 -14.21 9.96 -11.82
CA ASP A 6 -13.90 8.58 -11.45
C ASP A 6 -12.87 8.52 -10.31
N VAL A 7 -11.77 9.29 -10.43
CA VAL A 7 -10.74 9.36 -9.39
C VAL A 7 -11.28 9.99 -8.10
N GLY A 8 -12.08 11.06 -8.23
CA GLY A 8 -12.67 11.76 -7.07
C GLY A 8 -13.65 10.88 -6.30
N MET A 9 -14.58 10.23 -7.00
CA MET A 9 -15.54 9.30 -6.40
C MET A 9 -14.83 8.11 -5.75
N GLY A 10 -13.80 7.56 -6.41
CA GLY A 10 -12.98 6.50 -5.84
C GLY A 10 -12.34 6.91 -4.52
N ALA A 11 -11.74 8.11 -4.46
CA ALA A 11 -11.12 8.63 -3.23
C ALA A 11 -12.15 8.81 -2.10
N VAL A 12 -13.35 9.33 -2.40
CA VAL A 12 -14.43 9.51 -1.42
C VAL A 12 -14.89 8.16 -0.85
N VAL A 13 -15.11 7.17 -1.73
CA VAL A 13 -15.51 5.82 -1.30
C VAL A 13 -14.45 5.20 -0.41
N MET A 14 -13.17 5.27 -0.80
CA MET A 14 -12.07 4.76 0.01
C MET A 14 -11.99 5.44 1.38
N MET A 15 -12.23 6.75 1.45
CA MET A 15 -12.25 7.50 2.71
C MET A 15 -13.39 7.04 3.62
N ILE A 16 -14.61 6.88 3.08
CA ILE A 16 -15.77 6.41 3.85
C ILE A 16 -15.53 5.00 4.38
N VAL A 17 -15.06 4.09 3.53
CA VAL A 17 -14.77 2.70 3.90
C VAL A 17 -13.67 2.65 4.97
N THR A 18 -12.58 3.40 4.78
CA THR A 18 -11.49 3.47 5.77
C THR A 18 -11.99 4.01 7.11
N GLY A 19 -12.80 5.07 7.08
CA GLY A 19 -13.42 5.63 8.29
C GLY A 19 -14.31 4.62 9.01
N ALA A 20 -15.13 3.87 8.27
CA ALA A 20 -15.98 2.81 8.83
C ALA A 20 -15.18 1.67 9.48
N PHE A 21 -14.06 1.25 8.86
CA PHE A 21 -13.19 0.23 9.45
C PHE A 21 -12.47 0.74 10.71
N LEU A 22 -12.02 2.00 10.72
CA LEU A 22 -11.38 2.59 11.88
C LEU A 22 -12.34 2.72 13.06
N THR A 23 -13.57 3.18 12.83
CA THR A 23 -14.59 3.30 13.88
C THR A 23 -15.06 1.93 14.38
N ALA A 24 -15.26 0.96 13.50
CA ALA A 24 -15.57 -0.42 13.89
C ALA A 24 -14.44 -1.07 14.70
N GLY A 25 -13.18 -0.85 14.29
CA GLY A 25 -12.01 -1.30 15.04
C GLY A 25 -11.94 -0.66 16.42
N ALA A 26 -12.07 0.67 16.50
CA ALA A 26 -12.03 1.40 17.77
C ALA A 26 -13.16 0.98 18.73
N THR A 27 -14.39 0.85 18.24
CA THR A 27 -15.54 0.52 19.11
C THR A 27 -15.48 -0.90 19.68
N VAL A 28 -14.84 -1.84 19.00
CA VAL A 28 -14.84 -3.25 19.44
C VAL A 28 -13.52 -3.72 20.05
N LEU A 29 -12.37 -3.20 19.59
CA LEU A 29 -11.06 -3.58 20.13
C LEU A 29 -10.66 -2.71 21.33
N PHE A 30 -11.01 -1.42 21.34
CA PHE A 30 -10.59 -0.49 22.41
C PHE A 30 -11.16 -0.83 23.80
N PRO A 31 -12.43 -1.29 23.94
CA PRO A 31 -12.97 -1.71 25.24
C PRO A 31 -12.31 -2.98 25.80
N ARG A 32 -11.62 -3.77 24.96
CA ARG A 32 -11.06 -5.07 25.36
C ARG A 32 -9.59 -5.02 25.77
N GLN A 33 -8.91 -3.88 25.61
CA GLN A 33 -7.46 -3.72 25.89
C GLN A 33 -6.57 -4.84 25.32
N GLU A 34 -7.03 -5.55 24.30
CA GLU A 34 -6.25 -6.60 23.66
C GLU A 34 -5.24 -5.92 22.74
N ALA A 35 -4.03 -5.70 23.25
CA ALA A 35 -2.90 -5.37 22.41
C ALA A 35 -2.76 -6.50 21.40
N VAL A 36 -2.89 -6.15 20.12
CA VAL A 36 -2.74 -7.06 19.01
C VAL A 36 -1.27 -7.51 18.96
N GLY A 37 -0.93 -8.58 19.70
CA GLY A 37 0.42 -9.10 19.82
C GLY A 37 0.74 -10.26 18.87
N GLY A 38 -0.29 -10.95 18.35
CA GLY A 38 -0.12 -12.08 17.42
C GLY A 38 -0.58 -11.78 16.00
N SER A 39 0.27 -12.06 15.00
CA SER A 39 -0.04 -11.85 13.57
C SER A 39 -1.28 -12.62 13.07
N TRP A 40 -1.55 -13.81 13.62
CA TRP A 40 -2.75 -14.59 13.31
C TRP A 40 -3.97 -14.17 14.14
N GLU A 41 -3.74 -13.50 15.26
CA GLU A 41 -4.83 -12.93 16.05
C GLU A 41 -5.45 -11.72 15.37
N LEU A 42 -4.76 -10.99 14.48
CA LEU A 42 -5.33 -9.85 13.77
C LEU A 42 -6.61 -10.18 13.00
N LEU A 43 -6.54 -11.13 12.06
CA LEU A 43 -7.69 -11.54 11.24
C LEU A 43 -8.74 -12.29 12.06
N THR A 44 -8.31 -13.08 13.05
CA THR A 44 -9.20 -13.89 13.88
C THR A 44 -9.95 -13.02 14.91
N LYS A 45 -9.28 -12.01 15.49
CA LYS A 45 -9.90 -11.03 16.39
C LYS A 45 -10.73 -10.01 15.62
N GLN A 46 -10.36 -9.63 14.41
CA GLN A 46 -11.24 -8.86 13.52
C GLN A 46 -12.50 -9.66 13.12
N ALA A 47 -12.39 -10.96 12.85
CA ALA A 47 -13.55 -11.82 12.62
C ALA A 47 -14.46 -11.95 13.87
N SER A 48 -13.89 -11.84 15.08
CA SER A 48 -14.64 -11.85 16.35
C SER A 48 -15.57 -10.63 16.50
N ILE A 49 -15.30 -9.52 15.81
CA ILE A 49 -16.17 -8.33 15.75
C ILE A 49 -17.49 -8.72 15.10
N TRP A 50 -17.43 -9.41 13.95
CA TRP A 50 -18.58 -9.82 13.17
C TRP A 50 -19.36 -10.95 13.84
N ARG A 51 -18.65 -11.85 14.55
CA ARG A 51 -19.26 -12.94 15.32
C ARG A 51 -20.19 -12.45 16.44
N GLN A 52 -19.96 -11.25 16.97
CA GLN A 52 -20.81 -10.64 18.01
C GLN A 52 -22.11 -10.06 17.45
N ILE A 53 -22.11 -9.64 16.19
CA ILE A 53 -23.31 -9.12 15.52
C ILE A 53 -24.16 -10.30 15.03
N HIS A 54 -23.55 -11.22 14.27
CA HIS A 54 -24.20 -12.44 13.80
C HIS A 54 -23.17 -13.45 13.29
N GLN A 55 -23.28 -14.74 13.64
CA GLN A 55 -22.31 -15.78 13.22
C GLN A 55 -22.20 -15.92 11.69
N ALA A 56 -23.28 -15.66 10.93
CA ALA A 56 -23.26 -15.71 9.47
C ALA A 56 -22.43 -14.60 8.79
N LEU A 57 -22.05 -13.54 9.52
CA LEU A 57 -21.20 -12.46 8.97
C LEU A 57 -19.72 -12.85 8.90
N VAL A 58 -19.29 -13.84 9.67
CA VAL A 58 -17.90 -14.34 9.67
C VAL A 58 -17.47 -14.88 8.30
N PRO A 59 -18.21 -15.79 7.63
CA PRO A 59 -17.84 -16.24 6.29
C PRO A 59 -17.90 -15.11 5.26
N VAL A 60 -18.86 -14.19 5.36
CA VAL A 60 -18.95 -13.02 4.48
C VAL A 60 -17.71 -12.15 4.59
N TYR A 61 -17.24 -11.90 5.82
CA TYR A 61 -16.00 -11.17 6.08
C TYR A 61 -14.79 -11.85 5.42
N TYR A 62 -14.63 -13.16 5.58
CA TYR A 62 -13.51 -13.88 4.95
C TYR A 62 -13.58 -13.84 3.41
N VAL A 63 -14.77 -14.01 2.83
CA VAL A 63 -14.95 -13.88 1.37
C VAL A 63 -14.59 -12.48 0.89
N MET A 64 -15.02 -11.44 1.60
CA MET A 64 -14.65 -10.06 1.28
C MET A 64 -13.13 -9.83 1.34
N VAL A 65 -12.46 -10.33 2.38
CA VAL A 65 -10.99 -10.23 2.51
C VAL A 65 -10.30 -10.95 1.35
N LEU A 66 -10.75 -12.15 0.99
CA LEU A 66 -10.22 -12.89 -0.15
C LEU A 66 -10.43 -12.14 -1.48
N MET A 67 -11.60 -11.56 -1.70
CA MET A 67 -11.89 -10.77 -2.90
C MET A 67 -11.05 -9.50 -2.96
N ALA A 68 -10.85 -8.83 -1.83
CA ALA A 68 -9.99 -7.65 -1.74
C ALA A 68 -8.52 -8.01 -2.02
N LEU A 69 -8.02 -9.09 -1.42
CA LEU A 69 -6.66 -9.58 -1.66
C LEU A 69 -6.48 -10.03 -3.11
N TRP A 70 -7.49 -10.68 -3.71
CA TRP A 70 -7.45 -11.07 -5.11
C TRP A 70 -7.36 -9.85 -6.04
N GLY A 71 -8.16 -8.82 -5.77
CA GLY A 71 -8.14 -7.57 -6.55
C GLY A 71 -6.77 -6.89 -6.55
N THR A 72 -6.10 -6.83 -5.40
CA THR A 72 -4.75 -6.28 -5.31
C THR A 72 -3.73 -7.18 -6.00
N LEU A 73 -3.81 -8.49 -5.82
CA LEU A 73 -2.88 -9.45 -6.42
C LEU A 73 -2.99 -9.51 -7.95
N ALA A 74 -4.17 -9.28 -8.51
CA ALA A 74 -4.37 -9.17 -9.95
C ALA A 74 -3.86 -7.83 -10.52
N SER A 75 -4.12 -6.72 -9.83
CA SER A 75 -3.84 -5.37 -10.35
C SER A 75 -2.39 -4.92 -10.15
N VAL A 76 -1.76 -5.28 -9.03
CA VAL A 76 -0.41 -4.81 -8.68
C VAL A 76 0.66 -5.28 -9.68
N PRO A 77 0.75 -6.57 -10.05
CA PRO A 77 1.75 -7.03 -11.01
C PRO A 77 1.56 -6.41 -12.39
N GLU A 78 0.31 -6.18 -12.79
CA GLU A 78 0.00 -5.53 -14.06
C GLU A 78 0.48 -4.06 -14.06
N ALA A 79 0.18 -3.31 -13.00
CA ALA A 79 0.61 -1.93 -12.86
C ALA A 79 2.15 -1.82 -12.85
N ILE A 80 2.82 -2.66 -12.06
CA ILE A 80 4.30 -2.69 -12.00
C ILE A 80 4.88 -3.05 -13.36
N ALA A 81 4.34 -4.07 -14.05
CA ALA A 81 4.86 -4.50 -15.34
C ALA A 81 4.73 -3.41 -16.41
N ARG A 82 3.61 -2.68 -16.44
CA ARG A 82 3.42 -1.55 -17.37
C ARG A 82 4.42 -0.43 -17.09
N VAL A 83 4.50 0.01 -15.83
CA VAL A 83 5.41 1.09 -15.43
C VAL A 83 6.88 0.69 -15.68
N ALA A 84 7.27 -0.52 -15.32
CA ALA A 84 8.61 -1.04 -15.57
C ALA A 84 8.92 -1.10 -17.07
N HIS A 85 7.98 -1.54 -17.89
CA HIS A 85 8.15 -1.57 -19.34
C HIS A 85 8.35 -0.16 -19.92
N ASP A 86 7.53 0.81 -19.50
CA ASP A 86 7.63 2.19 -19.98
C ASP A 86 8.98 2.81 -19.61
N PHE A 87 9.44 2.65 -18.35
CA PHE A 87 10.75 3.14 -17.93
C PHE A 87 11.92 2.39 -18.59
N LEU A 88 11.86 1.06 -18.72
CA LEU A 88 12.90 0.29 -19.40
C LEU A 88 12.98 0.63 -20.88
N SER A 89 11.85 0.87 -21.54
CA SER A 89 11.81 1.27 -22.95
C SER A 89 12.42 2.66 -23.16
N ALA A 90 12.25 3.57 -22.20
CA ALA A 90 12.84 4.90 -22.23
C ALA A 90 14.37 4.88 -22.06
N ILE A 91 14.89 3.96 -21.25
CA ILE A 91 16.35 3.79 -21.04
C ILE A 91 16.97 2.93 -22.15
N TRP A 92 16.23 1.92 -22.62
CA TRP A 92 16.74 0.91 -23.56
C TRP A 92 15.74 0.69 -24.70
N PRO A 93 15.95 1.28 -25.90
CA PRO A 93 14.99 1.20 -27.01
C PRO A 93 14.78 -0.23 -27.55
N ARG A 94 15.71 -1.15 -27.27
CA ARG A 94 15.55 -2.59 -27.59
C ARG A 94 14.44 -3.27 -26.78
N PHE A 95 14.08 -2.72 -25.61
CA PHE A 95 13.04 -3.25 -24.73
C PHE A 95 11.62 -2.95 -25.21
N GLU A 96 11.44 -2.00 -26.13
CA GLU A 96 10.13 -1.63 -26.71
C GLU A 96 9.48 -2.80 -27.48
N ARG A 97 10.29 -3.72 -28.00
CA ARG A 97 9.81 -4.95 -28.68
C ARG A 97 9.53 -6.10 -27.71
N PHE A 98 9.80 -5.93 -26.42
CA PHE A 98 9.64 -7.01 -25.44
C PHE A 98 8.17 -7.14 -25.04
N PRO A 99 7.57 -8.34 -25.11
CA PRO A 99 6.16 -8.49 -24.81
C PRO A 99 5.89 -8.29 -23.31
N ILE A 100 5.02 -7.33 -22.98
CA ILE A 100 4.59 -7.00 -21.60
C ILE A 100 4.14 -8.24 -20.82
N ARG A 101 3.44 -9.19 -21.47
CA ARG A 101 2.99 -10.43 -20.83
C ARG A 101 4.14 -11.29 -20.29
N ARG A 102 5.29 -11.34 -20.98
CA ARG A 102 6.46 -12.09 -20.48
C ARG A 102 7.11 -11.37 -19.31
N LEU A 103 7.17 -10.03 -19.36
CA LEU A 103 7.68 -9.22 -18.25
C LEU A 103 6.80 -9.40 -17.00
N GLN A 104 5.48 -9.36 -17.18
CA GLN A 104 4.52 -9.64 -16.11
C GLN A 104 4.72 -11.04 -15.53
N GLY A 105 4.84 -12.07 -16.36
CA GLY A 105 5.12 -13.43 -15.90
C GLY A 105 6.42 -13.54 -15.09
N LEU A 106 7.48 -12.84 -15.52
CA LEU A 106 8.76 -12.81 -14.82
C LEU A 106 8.66 -12.10 -13.47
N ILE A 107 7.97 -10.95 -13.41
CA ILE A 107 7.72 -10.21 -12.17
C ILE A 107 6.90 -11.05 -11.18
N VAL A 108 5.81 -11.68 -11.65
CA VAL A 108 4.96 -12.55 -10.81
C VAL A 108 5.76 -13.74 -10.29
N SER A 109 6.55 -14.39 -11.15
CA SER A 109 7.41 -15.51 -10.74
C SER A 109 8.45 -15.09 -9.70
N TRP A 110 9.03 -13.89 -9.87
CA TRP A 110 9.97 -13.33 -8.90
C TRP A 110 9.30 -13.00 -7.57
N PHE A 111 8.11 -12.40 -7.57
CA PHE A 111 7.33 -12.16 -6.34
C PHE A 111 6.96 -13.46 -5.63
N PHE A 112 6.58 -14.49 -6.38
CA PHE A 112 6.29 -15.80 -5.82
C PHE A 112 7.53 -16.43 -5.18
N ALA A 113 8.65 -16.47 -5.90
CA ALA A 113 9.90 -17.03 -5.40
C ALA A 113 10.40 -16.29 -4.15
N THR A 114 10.40 -14.96 -4.17
CA THR A 114 10.79 -14.14 -3.02
C THR A 114 9.86 -14.36 -1.83
N SER A 115 8.55 -14.46 -2.05
CA SER A 115 7.58 -14.73 -0.99
C SER A 115 7.79 -16.11 -0.34
N VAL A 116 8.14 -17.13 -1.13
CA VAL A 116 8.51 -18.46 -0.60
C VAL A 116 9.78 -18.38 0.24
N VAL A 117 10.83 -17.73 -0.26
CA VAL A 117 12.10 -17.54 0.47
C VAL A 117 11.87 -16.82 1.80
N TRP A 118 11.07 -15.75 1.79
CA TRP A 118 10.72 -15.00 3.00
C TRP A 118 9.91 -15.83 3.99
N THR A 119 8.96 -16.63 3.52
CA THR A 119 8.17 -17.53 4.40
C THR A 119 9.07 -18.55 5.10
N TRP A 120 10.11 -19.03 4.40
CA TRP A 120 11.08 -19.99 4.94
C TRP A 120 12.15 -19.35 5.84
N SER A 121 12.31 -18.03 5.79
CA SER A 121 13.31 -17.31 6.59
C SER A 121 12.96 -17.19 8.09
N GLY A 122 11.75 -17.59 8.50
CA GLY A 122 11.31 -17.53 9.90
C GLY A 122 11.11 -16.11 10.44
N VAL A 123 11.24 -15.08 9.60
CA VAL A 123 11.01 -13.68 10.00
C VAL A 123 9.55 -13.48 10.40
N THR A 124 9.33 -12.76 11.49
CA THR A 124 7.99 -12.49 12.00
C THR A 124 7.17 -11.69 10.98
N PHE A 125 5.90 -12.08 10.82
CA PHE A 125 4.97 -11.42 9.91
C PHE A 125 4.79 -9.92 10.22
N ASP A 126 4.89 -9.53 11.48
CA ASP A 126 4.85 -8.11 11.89
C ASP A 126 6.01 -7.31 11.27
N LEU A 127 7.24 -7.83 11.35
CA LEU A 127 8.39 -7.18 10.72
C LEU A 127 8.27 -7.13 9.19
N LEU A 128 7.77 -8.20 8.58
CA LEU A 128 7.58 -8.26 7.13
C LEU A 128 6.56 -7.21 6.65
N THR A 129 5.39 -7.19 7.27
CA THR A 129 4.32 -6.26 6.91
C THR A 129 4.67 -4.81 7.23
N GLN A 130 5.34 -4.56 8.36
CA GLN A 130 5.81 -3.21 8.71
C GLN A 130 6.88 -2.71 7.74
N THR A 131 7.85 -3.56 7.37
CA THR A 131 8.90 -3.22 6.39
C THR A 131 8.28 -2.97 5.02
N GLY A 132 7.35 -3.82 4.59
CA GLY A 132 6.62 -3.67 3.33
C GLY A 132 5.80 -2.38 3.28
N ALA A 133 5.05 -2.08 4.34
CA ALA A 133 4.27 -0.85 4.46
C ALA A 133 5.17 0.39 4.45
N PHE A 134 6.30 0.35 5.15
CA PHE A 134 7.29 1.42 5.16
C PHE A 134 7.87 1.69 3.76
N LEU A 135 8.32 0.64 3.06
CA LEU A 135 8.91 0.75 1.73
C LEU A 135 7.89 1.24 0.68
N THR A 136 6.69 0.66 0.68
CA THR A 136 5.69 0.93 -0.36
C THR A 136 4.92 2.22 -0.12
N VAL A 137 4.41 2.43 1.09
CA VAL A 137 3.51 3.54 1.41
C VAL A 137 4.29 4.77 1.83
N SER A 138 5.27 4.66 2.73
CA SER A 138 5.98 5.86 3.20
C SER A 138 7.02 6.30 2.17
N LEU A 139 8.01 5.45 1.89
CA LEU A 139 9.12 5.81 1.01
C LEU A 139 8.68 5.90 -0.45
N GLY A 140 7.92 4.91 -0.94
CA GLY A 140 7.40 4.90 -2.30
C GLY A 140 6.54 6.11 -2.64
N LEU A 141 5.55 6.45 -1.79
CA LEU A 141 4.73 7.64 -2.04
C LEU A 141 5.54 8.93 -1.91
N LEU A 142 6.49 9.03 -0.98
CA LEU A 142 7.34 10.20 -0.88
C LEU A 142 8.10 10.48 -2.19
N VAL A 143 8.67 9.45 -2.81
CA VAL A 143 9.37 9.57 -4.10
C VAL A 143 8.39 9.99 -5.19
N VAL A 144 7.23 9.33 -5.30
CA VAL A 144 6.22 9.65 -6.31
C VAL A 144 5.72 11.10 -6.18
N PHE A 145 5.36 11.54 -4.96
CA PHE A 145 4.92 12.91 -4.70
C PHE A 145 6.01 13.93 -5.01
N SER A 146 7.27 13.62 -4.70
CA SER A 146 8.41 14.49 -5.03
C SER A 146 8.57 14.64 -6.55
N CYS A 147 8.46 13.54 -7.31
CA CYS A 147 8.46 13.56 -8.77
C CYS A 147 7.28 14.36 -9.34
N VAL A 148 6.08 14.20 -8.79
CA VAL A 148 4.89 14.95 -9.23
C VAL A 148 5.07 16.45 -8.97
N LEU A 149 5.59 16.84 -7.80
CA LEU A 149 5.87 18.25 -7.49
C LEU A 149 6.97 18.83 -8.39
N TYR A 150 8.01 18.04 -8.69
CA TYR A 150 9.06 18.43 -9.63
C TYR A 150 8.50 18.66 -11.04
N LEU A 151 7.75 17.69 -11.58
CA LEU A 151 7.10 17.80 -12.89
C LEU A 151 6.15 18.99 -12.96
N ASN A 152 5.43 19.25 -11.86
CA ASN A 152 4.53 20.38 -11.74
C ASN A 152 5.22 21.75 -11.90
N MET A 153 6.48 21.88 -11.46
CA MET A 153 7.27 23.10 -11.65
C MET A 153 7.76 23.24 -13.09
N THR A 154 8.08 22.14 -13.75
CA THR A 154 8.64 22.08 -15.12
C THR A 154 7.58 22.24 -16.22
N LEU A 155 6.29 22.02 -15.92
CA LEU A 155 5.21 22.13 -16.90
C LEU A 155 4.95 23.58 -17.38
N PRO A 156 4.64 23.78 -18.69
CA PRO A 156 4.29 25.09 -19.24
C PRO A 156 2.99 25.63 -18.64
N HIS A 157 2.88 26.95 -18.56
CA HIS A 157 1.90 27.67 -17.72
C HIS A 157 0.43 27.25 -17.94
N ARG A 158 0.07 26.76 -19.14
CA ARG A 158 -1.28 26.29 -19.47
C ARG A 158 -1.70 24.97 -18.80
N TYR A 159 -0.74 24.14 -18.37
CA TYR A 159 -1.01 22.86 -17.69
C TYR A 159 -0.76 22.91 -16.18
N ARG A 160 -0.37 24.08 -15.65
CA ARG A 160 -0.13 24.24 -14.22
C ARG A 160 -1.46 24.13 -13.45
N PRO A 161 -1.53 23.31 -12.39
CA PRO A 161 -2.63 23.31 -11.44
C PRO A 161 -2.78 24.69 -10.81
N ARG A 162 -3.99 24.95 -10.31
CA ARG A 162 -4.24 26.12 -9.48
C ARG A 162 -3.33 26.08 -8.25
N TRP A 163 -2.86 27.24 -7.81
CA TRP A 163 -1.90 27.37 -6.70
C TRP A 163 -2.35 26.70 -5.38
N TRP A 164 -3.66 26.63 -5.12
CA TRP A 164 -4.21 25.91 -3.98
C TRP A 164 -3.92 24.40 -4.03
N VAL A 165 -3.97 23.80 -5.23
CA VAL A 165 -3.68 22.38 -5.43
C VAL A 165 -2.19 22.11 -5.23
N THR A 166 -1.33 23.03 -5.68
CA THR A 166 0.11 22.90 -5.47
C THR A 166 0.49 23.08 -4.00
N ALA A 167 -0.15 24.02 -3.30
CA ALA A 167 0.03 24.19 -1.85
C ALA A 167 -0.41 22.93 -1.08
N GLY A 168 -1.56 22.36 -1.41
CA GLY A 168 -2.02 21.09 -0.84
C GLY A 168 -1.03 19.95 -1.08
N GLY A 169 -0.50 19.82 -2.31
CA GLY A 169 0.51 18.82 -2.64
C GLY A 169 1.81 18.96 -1.84
N VAL A 170 2.28 20.20 -1.62
CA VAL A 170 3.46 20.48 -0.78
C VAL A 170 3.21 20.09 0.68
N VAL A 171 2.05 20.46 1.23
CA VAL A 171 1.67 20.07 2.60
C VAL A 171 1.62 18.55 2.75
N SER A 172 1.00 17.84 1.80
CA SER A 172 0.97 16.37 1.81
C SER A 172 2.37 15.76 1.72
N ALA A 173 3.27 16.32 0.90
CA ALA A 173 4.65 15.85 0.82
C ALA A 173 5.42 16.03 2.13
N VAL A 174 5.22 17.15 2.84
CA VAL A 174 5.82 17.38 4.17
C VAL A 174 5.30 16.37 5.18
N VAL A 175 3.99 16.12 5.22
CA VAL A 175 3.42 15.10 6.12
C VAL A 175 3.98 13.71 5.83
N LEU A 176 4.04 13.31 4.55
CA LEU A 176 4.62 12.03 4.15
C LEU A 176 6.10 11.92 4.51
N LEU A 177 6.86 13.01 4.39
CA LEU A 177 8.26 13.06 4.79
C LEU A 177 8.42 12.82 6.30
N LEU A 178 7.60 13.49 7.12
CA LEU A 178 7.59 13.28 8.58
C LEU A 178 7.21 11.83 8.94
N CYS A 179 6.18 11.27 8.29
CA CYS A 179 5.78 9.88 8.48
C CYS A 179 6.88 8.89 8.05
N THR A 180 7.61 9.18 6.98
CA THR A 180 8.72 8.35 6.50
C THR A 180 9.89 8.40 7.46
N LEU A 181 10.26 9.59 7.96
CA LEU A 181 11.32 9.72 8.96
C LEU A 181 10.97 8.99 10.26
N GLY A 182 9.74 9.18 10.77
CA GLY A 182 9.26 8.47 11.96
C GLY A 182 9.23 6.96 11.78
N GLY A 183 8.74 6.49 10.63
CA GLY A 183 8.71 5.08 10.27
C GLY A 183 10.11 4.47 10.15
N ALA A 184 11.06 5.19 9.55
CA ALA A 184 12.44 4.74 9.40
C ALA A 184 13.13 4.55 10.76
N VAL A 185 12.98 5.52 11.67
CA VAL A 185 13.52 5.43 13.03
C VAL A 185 12.87 4.28 13.82
N GLY A 186 11.55 4.11 13.70
CA GLY A 186 10.82 3.02 14.36
C GLY A 186 11.25 1.64 13.86
N LEU A 187 11.40 1.48 12.54
CA LEU A 187 11.85 0.24 11.92
C LEU A 187 13.30 -0.07 12.29
N ALA A 188 14.20 0.93 12.22
CA ALA A 188 15.60 0.77 12.59
C ALA A 188 15.73 0.28 14.04
N ARG A 189 15.00 0.88 14.98
CA ARG A 189 14.99 0.43 16.39
C ARG A 189 14.54 -1.02 16.54
N LYS A 190 13.49 -1.44 15.83
CA LYS A 190 13.01 -2.85 15.87
C LYS A 190 14.04 -3.82 15.27
N ILE A 191 14.67 -3.47 14.16
CA ILE A 191 15.70 -4.30 13.52
C ILE A 191 16.95 -4.42 14.40
N PHE A 192 17.41 -3.31 14.98
CA PHE A 192 18.55 -3.33 15.90
C PHE A 192 18.27 -4.12 17.18
N ALA A 193 17.04 -4.07 17.71
CA ALA A 193 16.65 -4.91 18.83
C ALA A 193 16.64 -6.41 18.46
N ALA A 194 16.13 -6.76 17.28
CA ALA A 194 16.08 -8.14 16.81
C ALA A 194 17.45 -8.75 16.42
N LEU A 195 18.46 -7.91 16.15
CA LEU A 195 19.85 -8.33 15.87
C LEU A 195 20.72 -8.41 17.13
N GLY A 196 20.23 -7.89 18.27
CA GLY A 196 20.93 -7.89 19.55
C GLY A 196 20.60 -9.09 20.45
N GLU A 197 19.63 -9.93 20.05
CA GLU A 197 19.31 -11.24 20.65
C GLU A 197 19.95 -12.37 19.84
#